data_AF-A0A7V8VH58-F1
#
_entry.id   AF-A0A7V8VH58-F1
#
_cell.length_a   1.000
_cell.length_b   1.000
_cell.length_c   1.000
_cell.angle_alpha   90.00
_cell.angle_beta   90.00
_cell.angle_gamma   90.00
#
_symmetry.space_group_name_H-M   'P 1'
#
loop_
_entity.id
_entity.type
_entity.pdbx_description
1 polymer ?
#
loop_
_entity_poly.entity_id
_entity_poly.type
_entity_poly.pdbx_seq_one_letter_code
_entity_poly.pdbx_strand_id
1 'polypeptide(L)'
;MPFIAPIADQWTNRTYLEIAEDAETKFLEMRDTEYRGRKVKQLTVVVSHLDVVTKKPTRTKSSYFFDPMRGWVCAGWTHDIGSGTRYLESHHEYEGEGEYPPLKVIEVGERDRQDSKYYEFRWRIEFTRFERLGGKLDESEFRLSAFGLPEPVGVEWERPVRWYLWLMLAGVVCLVAGGVFYWLSRRRAGGTN
;
A
#
# COMPACT_ATOMS: atom_id res chain seq x y z
N MET A 1 18.03 1.33 -9.19
CA MET A 1 16.91 0.45 -9.54
C MET A 1 15.67 1.15 -9.02
N PRO A 2 14.80 1.73 -9.87
CA PRO A 2 13.59 2.39 -9.38
C PRO A 2 12.72 1.33 -8.69
N PHE A 3 12.08 1.72 -7.59
CA PHE A 3 11.22 0.85 -6.79
C PHE A 3 10.09 0.31 -7.67
N ILE A 4 10.06 -1.01 -7.86
CA ILE A 4 8.96 -1.68 -8.56
C ILE A 4 7.89 -1.96 -7.51
N ALA A 5 7.05 -0.95 -7.27
CA ALA A 5 5.90 -1.08 -6.38
C ALA A 5 4.63 -1.17 -7.24
N PRO A 6 3.76 -2.18 -7.05
CA PRO A 6 2.53 -2.33 -7.82
C PRO A 6 1.48 -1.23 -7.56
N ILE A 7 1.82 -0.26 -6.70
CA ILE A 7 1.01 0.92 -6.36
C ILE A 7 1.58 2.22 -6.95
N ALA A 8 2.69 2.13 -7.69
CA ALA A 8 3.40 3.28 -8.23
C ALA A 8 3.82 3.05 -9.68
N ASP A 9 3.95 4.16 -10.38
CA ASP A 9 4.50 4.19 -11.73
C ASP A 9 6.02 4.35 -11.67
N GLN A 10 6.73 3.41 -12.29
CA GLN A 10 8.19 3.34 -12.23
C GLN A 10 8.91 4.46 -12.99
N TRP A 11 8.20 5.19 -13.87
CA TRP A 11 8.79 6.27 -14.69
C TRP A 11 8.73 7.61 -13.97
N THR A 12 7.61 7.84 -13.28
CA THR A 12 7.36 9.06 -12.50
C THR A 12 7.88 8.95 -11.07
N ASN A 13 8.12 7.73 -10.56
CA ASN A 13 8.40 7.43 -9.15
C ASN A 13 7.29 7.94 -8.21
N ARG A 14 6.05 7.94 -8.67
CA ARG A 14 4.87 8.40 -7.92
C ARG A 14 3.85 7.30 -7.82
N THR A 15 3.11 7.28 -6.72
CA THR A 15 1.93 6.43 -6.57
C THR A 15 0.86 6.81 -7.59
N TYR A 16 -0.01 5.87 -7.93
CA TYR A 16 -1.14 6.18 -8.83
C TYR A 16 -2.08 7.23 -8.23
N LEU A 17 -2.18 7.29 -6.90
CA LEU A 17 -2.92 8.32 -6.20
C LEU A 17 -2.28 9.70 -6.38
N GLU A 18 -0.96 9.82 -6.14
CA GLU A 18 -0.24 11.08 -6.35
C GLU A 18 -0.32 11.56 -7.80
N ILE A 19 -0.30 10.66 -8.78
CA ILE A 19 -0.50 11.01 -10.19
C ILE A 19 -1.92 11.56 -10.40
N ALA A 20 -2.92 10.93 -9.78
CA ALA A 20 -4.31 11.34 -9.93
C ALA A 20 -4.62 12.68 -9.22
N GLU A 21 -3.92 12.98 -8.13
CA GLU A 21 -4.07 14.22 -7.37
C GLU A 21 -3.24 15.39 -7.92
N ASP A 22 -2.33 15.12 -8.87
CA ASP A 22 -1.53 16.17 -9.50
C ASP A 22 -2.37 17.09 -10.38
N ALA A 23 -2.29 18.40 -10.14
CA ALA A 23 -2.93 19.42 -10.96
C ALA A 23 -2.39 19.45 -12.42
N GLU A 24 -1.14 19.02 -12.64
CA GLU A 24 -0.53 18.95 -13.97
C GLU A 24 -0.85 17.65 -14.73
N THR A 25 -1.42 16.65 -14.06
CA THR A 25 -1.85 15.42 -14.74
C THR A 25 -3.09 15.72 -15.59
N LYS A 26 -2.98 15.45 -16.89
CA LYS A 26 -4.12 15.57 -17.81
C LYS A 26 -4.83 14.23 -17.94
N PHE A 27 -6.01 14.13 -17.34
CA PHE A 27 -6.91 13.00 -17.56
C PHE A 27 -7.48 13.02 -18.98
N LEU A 28 -7.32 11.91 -19.69
CA LEU A 28 -7.85 11.78 -21.05
C LEU A 28 -9.12 10.93 -21.09
N GLU A 29 -9.08 9.74 -20.51
CA GLU A 29 -10.18 8.78 -20.63
C GLU A 29 -10.14 7.78 -19.47
N MET A 30 -11.31 7.39 -18.98
CA MET A 30 -11.49 6.21 -18.13
C MET A 30 -12.60 5.35 -18.71
N ARG A 31 -12.33 4.06 -18.95
CA ARG A 31 -13.29 3.15 -19.57
C ARG A 31 -13.18 1.72 -19.04
N ASP A 32 -14.28 0.98 -19.13
CA ASP A 32 -14.26 -0.47 -18.98
C ASP A 32 -13.58 -1.12 -20.19
N THR A 33 -12.67 -2.06 -19.95
CA THR A 33 -12.03 -2.84 -21.00
C THR A 33 -11.69 -4.24 -20.51
N GLU A 34 -11.28 -5.10 -21.44
CA GLU A 34 -10.59 -6.34 -21.12
C GLU A 34 -9.09 -6.15 -21.31
N TYR A 35 -8.30 -6.60 -20.33
CA TYR A 35 -6.84 -6.60 -20.37
C TYR A 35 -6.35 -7.99 -19.98
N ARG A 36 -5.68 -8.69 -20.92
CA ARG A 36 -5.13 -10.04 -20.72
C ARG A 36 -6.15 -11.02 -20.09
N GLY A 37 -7.39 -10.99 -20.58
CA GLY A 37 -8.48 -11.88 -20.09
C GLY A 37 -9.18 -11.41 -18.81
N ARG A 38 -8.86 -10.22 -18.29
CA ARG A 38 -9.46 -9.65 -17.07
C ARG A 38 -10.29 -8.42 -17.39
N LYS A 39 -11.48 -8.31 -16.79
CA LYS A 39 -12.28 -7.08 -16.83
C LYS A 39 -11.65 -6.04 -15.92
N VAL A 40 -11.22 -4.92 -16.50
CA VAL A 40 -10.50 -3.85 -15.80
C VAL A 40 -11.04 -2.48 -16.20
N LYS A 41 -10.72 -1.47 -15.38
CA LYS A 41 -10.87 -0.06 -15.73
C LYS A 41 -9.54 0.44 -16.30
N GLN A 42 -9.53 0.83 -17.57
CA GLN A 42 -8.38 1.51 -18.17
C GLN A 42 -8.48 3.01 -17.88
N LEU A 43 -7.47 3.55 -17.22
CA LEU A 43 -7.26 4.99 -17.03
C LEU A 43 -6.14 5.45 -17.96
N THR A 44 -6.45 6.38 -18.86
CA THR A 44 -5.48 7.01 -19.76
C THR A 44 -5.22 8.44 -19.34
N VAL A 45 -3.96 8.77 -19.12
CA VAL A 45 -3.52 10.10 -18.65
C VAL A 45 -2.29 10.56 -19.41
N VAL A 46 -2.04 11.86 -19.40
CA VAL A 46 -0.73 12.43 -19.75
C VAL A 46 -0.10 12.95 -18.48
N VAL A 47 1.07 12.40 -18.12
CA VAL A 47 1.79 12.75 -16.90
C VAL A 47 3.09 13.43 -17.26
N SER A 48 3.39 14.53 -16.57
CA SER A 48 4.68 15.21 -16.63
C SER A 48 5.66 14.54 -15.67
N HIS A 49 6.85 14.20 -16.14
CA HIS A 49 7.92 13.67 -15.31
C HIS A 49 9.28 14.06 -15.84
N LEU A 50 10.31 13.91 -15.01
CA LEU A 50 11.69 14.10 -15.43
C LEU A 50 12.20 12.82 -16.06
N ASP A 51 12.56 12.86 -17.34
CA ASP A 51 13.17 11.71 -18.01
C ASP A 51 14.49 11.36 -17.33
N VAL A 52 14.62 10.11 -16.89
CA VAL A 52 15.77 9.67 -16.08
C VAL A 52 17.09 9.65 -16.86
N VAL A 53 17.04 9.55 -18.19
CA VAL A 53 18.21 9.50 -19.08
C VAL A 53 18.58 10.92 -19.52
N THR A 54 17.63 11.65 -20.12
CA THR A 54 17.88 12.97 -20.71
C THR A 54 17.86 14.10 -19.70
N LYS A 55 17.32 13.86 -18.49
CA LYS A 55 17.12 14.85 -17.43
C LYS A 55 16.26 16.04 -17.86
N LYS A 56 15.40 15.86 -18.85
CA LYS A 56 14.48 16.88 -19.33
C LYS A 56 13.07 16.59 -18.86
N PRO A 57 12.26 17.62 -18.56
CA PRO A 57 10.83 17.46 -18.37
C PRO A 57 10.21 16.89 -19.64
N THR A 58 9.52 15.78 -19.50
CA THR A 58 8.85 15.06 -20.57
C THR A 58 7.41 14.80 -20.17
N ARG A 59 6.51 14.87 -21.14
CA ARG A 59 5.11 14.48 -20.97
C ARG A 59 4.89 13.18 -21.71
N THR A 60 4.39 12.17 -21.02
CA THR A 60 4.05 10.91 -21.67
C THR A 60 2.62 10.52 -21.42
N LYS A 61 2.00 9.98 -22.47
CA LYS A 61 0.71 9.31 -22.40
C LYS A 61 0.91 7.90 -21.85
N SER A 62 0.33 7.64 -20.70
CA SER A 62 0.32 6.34 -20.05
C SER A 62 -1.12 5.82 -19.94
N SER A 63 -1.30 4.52 -20.07
CA SER A 63 -2.54 3.84 -19.68
C SER A 63 -2.26 2.89 -18.52
N TYR A 64 -3.10 2.94 -17.50
CA TYR A 64 -3.07 2.08 -16.33
C TYR A 64 -4.32 1.20 -16.31
N PHE A 65 -4.18 -0.07 -15.95
CA PHE A 65 -5.28 -1.05 -15.96
C PHE A 65 -5.59 -1.48 -14.53
N PHE A 66 -6.69 -1.00 -13.97
CA PHE A 66 -7.08 -1.28 -12.58
C PHE A 66 -8.17 -2.35 -12.50
N ASP A 67 -8.01 -3.33 -11.62
CA ASP A 67 -9.00 -4.38 -11.37
C ASP A 67 -9.95 -3.97 -10.23
N PRO A 68 -11.19 -3.54 -10.51
CA PRO A 68 -12.11 -3.07 -9.47
C PRO A 68 -12.61 -4.20 -8.55
N MET A 69 -12.43 -5.47 -8.92
CA MET A 69 -12.84 -6.62 -8.10
C MET A 69 -11.77 -7.05 -7.11
N ARG A 70 -10.54 -6.55 -7.27
CA ARG A 70 -9.38 -6.87 -6.43
C ARG A 70 -8.80 -5.59 -5.83
N GLY A 71 -9.65 -4.81 -5.15
CA GLY A 71 -9.23 -3.61 -4.43
C GLY A 71 -8.54 -2.55 -5.30
N TRP A 72 -8.89 -2.48 -6.59
CA TRP A 72 -8.31 -1.54 -7.56
C TRP A 72 -6.80 -1.72 -7.77
N VAL A 73 -6.28 -2.95 -7.63
CA VAL A 73 -4.88 -3.22 -7.96
C VAL A 73 -4.58 -2.97 -9.43
N CYS A 74 -3.38 -2.47 -9.72
CA CYS A 74 -2.93 -2.20 -11.07
C CYS A 74 -2.45 -3.49 -11.75
N ALA A 75 -3.27 -4.05 -12.63
CA ALA A 75 -2.97 -5.23 -13.46
C ALA A 75 -1.87 -4.99 -14.48
N GLY A 76 -1.49 -3.75 -14.75
CA GLY A 76 -0.43 -3.41 -15.69
C GLY A 76 -0.54 -1.97 -16.19
N TRP A 77 0.38 -1.61 -17.07
CA TRP A 77 0.39 -0.30 -17.72
C TRP A 77 1.02 -0.37 -19.12
N THR A 78 0.68 0.62 -19.94
CA THR A 78 1.33 0.84 -21.24
C THR A 78 1.85 2.26 -21.35
N HIS A 79 2.99 2.42 -22.00
CA HIS A 79 3.67 3.70 -22.19
C HIS A 79 4.15 3.80 -23.65
N ASP A 80 3.82 4.89 -24.32
CA ASP A 80 4.25 5.09 -25.72
C ASP A 80 5.75 5.36 -25.80
N ILE A 81 6.45 4.68 -26.71
CA ILE A 81 7.88 4.87 -26.92
C ILE A 81 8.08 5.71 -28.18
N GLY A 82 8.41 6.99 -28.00
CA GLY A 82 8.62 7.92 -29.10
C GLY A 82 7.35 8.22 -29.91
N SER A 83 7.50 8.51 -31.20
CA SER A 83 6.39 8.86 -32.11
C SER A 83 5.88 7.68 -32.95
N GLY A 84 6.35 6.46 -32.68
CA GLY A 84 6.05 5.27 -33.48
C GLY A 84 4.76 4.55 -33.08
N THR A 85 4.61 3.34 -33.64
CA THR A 85 3.52 2.40 -33.35
C THR A 85 3.80 1.54 -32.13
N ARG A 86 5.03 1.60 -31.61
CA ARG A 86 5.51 0.77 -30.52
C ARG A 86 5.24 1.39 -29.16
N TYR A 87 4.99 0.53 -28.20
CA TYR A 87 4.75 0.91 -26.82
C TYR A 87 5.34 -0.14 -25.88
N LEU A 88 5.75 0.32 -24.71
CA LEU A 88 6.13 -0.56 -23.62
C LEU A 88 4.86 -1.00 -22.91
N GLU A 89 4.81 -2.27 -22.54
CA GLU A 89 3.77 -2.86 -21.71
C GLU A 89 4.41 -3.50 -20.49
N SER A 90 3.85 -3.23 -19.32
CA SER A 90 4.07 -3.99 -18.10
C SER A 90 2.80 -4.72 -17.72
N HIS A 91 2.91 -6.03 -17.55
CA HIS A 91 1.83 -6.92 -17.13
C HIS A 91 2.10 -7.44 -15.72
N HIS A 92 1.12 -7.29 -14.84
CA HIS A 92 1.21 -7.70 -13.44
C HIS A 92 0.26 -8.88 -13.16
N GLU A 93 0.83 -9.96 -12.66
CA GLU A 93 0.06 -11.12 -12.19
C GLU A 93 0.04 -11.16 -10.68
N TYR A 94 -1.13 -11.49 -10.16
CA TYR A 94 -1.36 -11.60 -8.73
C TYR A 94 -1.85 -13.01 -8.41
N GLU A 95 -1.38 -13.56 -7.29
CA GLU A 95 -1.77 -14.88 -6.79
C GLU A 95 -2.85 -14.77 -5.72
N GLY A 96 -3.71 -15.79 -5.65
CA GLY A 96 -4.74 -15.90 -4.63
C GLY A 96 -5.99 -15.06 -4.90
N GLU A 97 -6.91 -15.13 -3.93
CA GLU A 97 -8.17 -14.40 -3.89
C GLU A 97 -8.14 -13.38 -2.74
N GLY A 98 -8.86 -12.28 -2.90
CA GLY A 98 -8.97 -11.22 -1.90
C GLY A 98 -8.78 -9.82 -2.46
N GLU A 99 -9.00 -8.82 -1.62
CA GLU A 99 -8.99 -7.39 -1.99
C GLU A 99 -7.59 -6.88 -2.34
N TYR A 100 -6.52 -7.52 -1.84
CA TYR A 100 -5.13 -7.13 -2.13
C TYR A 100 -4.25 -8.36 -2.39
N PRO A 101 -4.46 -9.07 -3.50
CA PRO A 101 -3.76 -10.31 -3.75
C PRO A 101 -2.24 -10.07 -3.83
N PRO A 102 -1.41 -10.98 -3.31
CA PRO A 102 0.04 -10.95 -3.49
C PRO A 102 0.45 -10.80 -4.95
N LEU A 103 1.40 -9.90 -5.23
CA LEU A 103 2.02 -9.80 -6.54
C LEU A 103 2.89 -11.05 -6.79
N LYS A 104 2.70 -11.70 -7.93
CA LYS A 104 3.36 -12.95 -8.34
C LYS A 104 4.39 -12.72 -9.44
N VAL A 105 4.02 -11.96 -10.47
CA VAL A 105 4.86 -11.72 -11.63
C VAL A 105 4.73 -10.28 -12.08
N ILE A 106 5.84 -9.68 -12.50
CA ILE A 106 5.85 -8.52 -13.38
C ILE A 106 6.62 -8.90 -14.63
N GLU A 107 5.98 -8.75 -15.79
CA GLU A 107 6.60 -8.96 -17.10
C GLU A 107 6.56 -7.64 -17.87
N VAL A 108 7.69 -7.22 -18.40
CA VAL A 108 7.78 -6.04 -19.25
C VAL A 108 8.30 -6.42 -20.62
N GLY A 109 7.63 -5.90 -21.64
CA GLY A 109 8.00 -6.09 -23.03
C GLY A 109 7.54 -4.93 -23.91
N GLU A 110 8.08 -4.86 -25.11
CA GLU A 110 7.66 -3.92 -26.14
C GLU A 110 6.68 -4.62 -27.08
N ARG A 111 5.63 -3.90 -27.47
CA ARG A 111 4.60 -4.34 -28.40
C ARG A 111 4.41 -3.32 -29.50
N ASP A 112 3.83 -3.75 -30.61
CA ASP A 112 3.47 -2.88 -31.72
C ASP A 112 1.94 -2.83 -31.89
N ARG A 113 1.40 -1.64 -32.14
CA ARG A 113 -0.05 -1.44 -32.38
C ARG A 113 -0.51 -1.94 -33.75
N GLN A 114 0.38 -2.01 -34.74
CA GLN A 114 0.10 -2.47 -36.09
C GLN A 114 0.46 -3.95 -36.29
N ASP A 115 1.54 -4.42 -35.67
CA ASP A 115 1.92 -5.83 -35.69
C ASP A 115 1.64 -6.53 -34.35
N SER A 116 0.47 -7.16 -34.25
CA SER A 116 0.05 -7.94 -33.08
C SER A 116 0.99 -9.10 -32.72
N LYS A 117 1.83 -9.58 -33.66
CA LYS A 117 2.80 -10.66 -33.41
C LYS A 117 4.12 -10.15 -32.86
N TYR A 118 4.42 -8.86 -33.03
CA TYR A 118 5.63 -8.28 -32.49
C TYR A 118 5.54 -8.21 -30.97
N TYR A 119 6.46 -8.91 -30.32
CA TYR A 119 6.70 -8.81 -28.90
C TYR A 119 8.20 -8.94 -28.65
N GLU A 120 8.79 -7.89 -28.10
CA GLU A 120 10.19 -7.91 -27.66
C GLU A 120 10.22 -7.94 -26.15
N PHE A 121 10.57 -9.11 -25.61
CA PHE A 121 10.75 -9.30 -24.17
C PHE A 121 11.85 -8.39 -23.64
N ARG A 122 11.59 -7.67 -22.54
CA ARG A 122 12.61 -6.86 -21.84
C ARG A 122 13.11 -7.59 -20.60
N TRP A 123 12.20 -7.88 -19.66
CA TRP A 123 12.54 -8.55 -18.42
C TRP A 123 11.28 -9.10 -17.74
N ARG A 124 11.49 -10.03 -16.80
CA ARG A 124 10.45 -10.62 -15.96
C ARG A 124 10.98 -10.78 -14.55
N ILE A 125 10.16 -10.40 -13.57
CA ILE A 125 10.41 -10.61 -12.15
C ILE A 125 9.34 -11.55 -11.63
N GLU A 126 9.77 -12.58 -10.93
CA GLU A 126 8.89 -13.54 -10.26
C GLU A 126 9.10 -13.43 -8.76
N PHE A 127 8.02 -13.22 -8.03
CA PHE A 127 8.02 -13.11 -6.58
C PHE A 127 7.80 -14.50 -6.00
N THR A 128 8.87 -15.10 -5.46
CA THR A 128 8.85 -16.47 -4.93
C THR A 128 8.25 -16.56 -3.53
N ARG A 129 8.23 -15.44 -2.80
CA ARG A 129 7.67 -15.37 -1.45
C ARG A 129 7.07 -14.00 -1.22
N PHE A 130 5.84 -14.00 -0.70
CA PHE A 130 5.17 -12.81 -0.19
C PHE A 130 4.74 -13.07 1.25
N GLU A 131 5.08 -12.16 2.15
CA GLU A 131 4.68 -12.24 3.55
C GLU A 131 4.05 -10.91 3.97
N ARG A 132 2.78 -10.96 4.39
CA ARG A 132 2.15 -9.82 5.04
C ARG A 132 2.72 -9.69 6.44
N LEU A 133 3.40 -8.60 6.71
CA LEU A 133 4.01 -8.38 8.02
C LEU A 133 2.98 -8.05 9.10
N GLY A 134 1.75 -7.65 8.78
CA GLY A 134 0.58 -7.74 9.68
C GLY A 134 0.79 -7.27 11.14
N GLY A 135 1.53 -6.19 11.37
CA GLY A 135 1.84 -5.69 12.72
C GLY A 135 2.95 -6.44 13.47
N LYS A 136 3.68 -7.36 12.81
CA LYS A 136 4.93 -7.97 13.32
C LYS A 136 6.09 -6.98 13.40
N LEU A 137 5.97 -5.86 12.72
CA LEU A 137 6.92 -4.76 12.79
C LEU A 137 6.50 -3.85 13.93
N ASP A 138 7.39 -3.65 14.90
CA ASP A 138 7.19 -2.63 15.91
C ASP A 138 7.40 -1.27 15.24
N GLU A 139 6.35 -0.44 15.19
CA GLU A 139 6.44 0.92 14.63
C GLU A 139 7.51 1.76 15.32
N SER A 140 7.87 1.41 16.56
CA SER A 140 8.97 2.07 17.27
C SER A 140 10.32 1.93 16.55
N GLU A 141 10.53 0.88 15.76
CA GLU A 141 11.75 0.68 14.96
C GLU A 141 11.86 1.66 13.77
N PHE A 142 10.75 2.28 13.38
CA PHE A 142 10.69 3.24 12.27
C PHE A 142 10.71 4.70 12.74
N ARG A 143 10.89 4.92 14.04
CA ARG A 143 10.97 6.25 14.65
C ARG A 143 12.36 6.84 14.49
N LEU A 144 12.47 8.16 14.38
CA LEU A 144 13.76 8.86 14.32
C LEU A 144 14.62 8.54 15.54
N SER A 145 13.99 8.36 16.71
CA SER A 145 14.66 7.98 17.95
C SER A 145 15.37 6.63 17.85
N ALA A 146 14.87 5.69 17.05
CA ALA A 146 15.54 4.40 16.83
C ALA A 146 16.89 4.56 16.10
N PHE A 147 17.05 5.66 15.37
CA PHE A 147 18.28 6.04 14.67
C PHE A 147 19.09 7.11 15.42
N GLY A 148 18.74 7.42 16.68
CA GLY A 148 19.42 8.44 17.48
C GLY A 148 19.07 9.88 17.10
N LEU A 149 18.02 10.09 16.31
CA LEU A 149 17.55 11.41 15.90
C LEU A 149 16.36 11.85 16.77
N PRO A 150 16.20 13.16 17.05
CA PRO A 150 15.06 13.66 17.81
C PRO A 150 13.76 13.55 17.00
N GLU A 151 12.66 13.23 17.68
CA GLU A 151 11.33 13.23 17.08
C GLU A 151 10.85 14.65 16.75
N PRO A 152 10.08 14.85 15.66
CA PRO A 152 9.51 16.15 15.34
C PRO A 152 8.45 16.56 16.36
N VAL A 153 8.49 17.85 16.75
CA VAL A 153 7.56 18.41 17.73
C VAL A 153 6.15 18.46 17.14
N GLY A 154 5.17 17.87 17.85
CA GLY A 154 3.76 17.90 17.46
C GLY A 154 3.19 16.59 16.90
N VAL A 155 4.00 15.51 16.81
CA VAL A 155 3.47 14.19 16.47
C VAL A 155 2.98 13.46 17.73
N GLU A 156 1.66 13.35 17.87
CA GLU A 156 1.03 12.51 18.89
C GLU A 156 0.98 11.06 18.39
N TRP A 157 1.92 10.24 18.86
CA TRP A 157 1.88 8.82 18.59
C TRP A 157 0.88 8.12 19.51
N GLU A 158 -0.06 7.36 18.93
CA GLU A 158 -0.99 6.53 19.70
C GLU A 158 -0.20 5.56 20.58
N ARG A 159 -0.28 5.73 21.90
CA ARG A 159 0.34 4.80 22.84
C ARG A 159 -0.58 3.59 22.97
N PRO A 160 -0.08 2.35 22.83
CA PRO A 160 -0.91 1.17 23.00
C PRO A 160 -1.54 1.18 24.39
N VAL A 161 -2.88 1.12 24.44
CA VAL A 161 -3.64 1.13 25.68
C VAL A 161 -3.34 -0.14 26.45
N ARG A 162 -2.66 0.00 27.59
CA ARG A 162 -2.24 -1.11 28.45
C ARG A 162 -3.43 -1.64 29.25
N TRP A 163 -4.30 -2.41 28.61
CA TRP A 163 -5.54 -2.96 29.17
C TRP A 163 -5.35 -3.70 30.51
N TYR A 164 -4.19 -4.33 30.72
CA TYR A 164 -3.86 -5.01 31.97
C TYR A 164 -3.80 -4.07 33.19
N LEU A 165 -3.54 -2.77 32.99
CA LEU A 165 -3.58 -1.78 34.05
C LEU A 165 -5.02 -1.59 34.57
N TRP A 166 -6.01 -1.68 33.69
CA TRP A 166 -7.42 -1.63 34.09
C TRP A 166 -7.83 -2.89 34.87
N LEU A 167 -7.31 -4.06 34.50
CA LEU A 167 -7.52 -5.28 35.28
C LEU A 167 -6.86 -5.22 36.65
N MET A 168 -5.63 -4.71 36.75
CA MET A 168 -4.96 -4.48 38.02
C MET A 168 -5.75 -3.52 38.90
N LEU A 169 -6.22 -2.41 38.33
CA LEU A 169 -7.05 -1.44 39.05
C LEU A 169 -8.34 -2.09 39.56
N ALA A 170 -9.05 -2.85 38.72
CA ALA A 170 -10.24 -3.59 39.13
C ALA A 170 -9.94 -4.59 40.26
N GLY A 171 -8.81 -5.31 40.17
CA GLY A 171 -8.36 -6.22 41.21
C GLY A 171 -8.10 -5.52 42.56
N VAL A 172 -7.43 -4.36 42.55
CA VAL A 172 -7.21 -3.56 43.76
C VAL A 172 -8.53 -3.09 44.36
N VAL A 173 -9.47 -2.61 43.54
CA VAL A 173 -10.78 -2.16 44.01
C VAL A 173 -11.55 -3.31 44.67
N CYS A 174 -11.54 -4.51 44.09
CA CYS A 174 -12.19 -5.69 44.67
C CYS A 174 -11.54 -6.10 46.00
N LEU A 175 -10.21 -6.05 46.12
CA LEU A 175 -9.51 -6.36 47.36
C LEU A 175 -9.83 -5.36 48.47
N VAL A 176 -9.85 -4.06 48.15
CA VAL A 176 -10.22 -3.02 49.10
C VAL A 176 -11.66 -3.18 49.55
N ALA A 177 -12.60 -3.39 48.62
CA ALA A 177 -14.00 -3.65 48.94
C ALA A 177 -14.15 -4.88 49.85
N GLY A 178 -13.50 -6.00 49.49
CA GLY A 178 -13.48 -7.22 50.31
C GLY A 178 -12.92 -6.99 51.72
N GLY A 179 -11.82 -6.25 51.84
CA GLY A 179 -11.23 -5.88 53.12
C GLY A 179 -12.16 -5.02 53.98
N VAL A 180 -12.84 -4.03 53.38
CA VAL A 180 -13.84 -3.19 54.06
C VAL A 180 -15.03 -4.03 54.53
N PHE A 181 -15.59 -4.90 53.67
CA PHE A 181 -16.69 -5.78 54.04
C PHE A 181 -16.31 -6.76 55.16
N TYR A 182 -15.09 -7.32 55.10
CA TYR A 182 -14.56 -8.20 56.14
C TYR A 182 -14.38 -7.47 57.49
N TRP A 183 -13.89 -6.23 57.46
CA TRP A 183 -13.73 -5.44 58.67
C TRP A 183 -15.08 -5.03 59.28
N LEU A 184 -16.05 -4.63 58.44
CA LEU A 184 -17.41 -4.30 58.88
C LEU A 184 -18.14 -5.51 59.46
N SER A 185 -18.00 -6.70 58.87
CA SER A 185 -18.63 -7.92 59.38
C SER A 185 -18.04 -8.33 60.72
N ARG A 186 -16.72 -8.20 60.90
CA ARG A 186 -16.03 -8.48 62.16
C ARG A 186 -16.42 -7.53 63.29
N ARG A 187 -16.70 -6.26 62.97
CA ARG A 187 -17.24 -5.28 63.94
C ARG A 187 -18.67 -5.58 64.38
N ARG A 188 -19.50 -6.15 63.49
CA ARG A 188 -20.87 -6.57 63.84
C ARG A 188 -20.88 -7.87 64.66
N ALA A 189 -19.92 -8.77 64.44
CA ALA A 189 -19.81 -10.03 65.18
C ALA A 189 -19.25 -9.89 66.61
N GLY A 190 -18.63 -8.75 66.96
CA GLY A 190 -18.13 -8.46 68.32
C GLY A 190 -19.12 -7.68 69.21
N GLY A 191 -20.37 -7.48 68.77
CA GLY A 191 -21.38 -6.66 69.46
C GLY A 191 -22.41 -7.42 70.29
N THR A 192 -22.23 -8.72 70.52
CA THR A 192 -23.09 -9.52 71.41
C THR A 192 -22.23 -10.37 72.34
N ASN A 193 -21.85 -9.76 73.47
CA ASN A 193 -21.91 -10.31 74.84
C ASN A 193 -21.33 -9.28 75.80
#